data_AF-A0A9E1M310-F1
#
_entry.id   AF-A0A9E1M310-F1
#
_cell.length_a   1.000
_cell.length_b   1.000
_cell.length_c   1.000
_cell.angle_alpha   90.00
_cell.angle_beta   90.00
_cell.angle_gamma   90.00
#
_symmetry.space_group_name_H-M   'P 1'
#
loop_
_entity.id
_entity.type
_entity.pdbx_description
1 polymer ?
#
loop_
_entity_poly.entity_id
_entity_poly.type
_entity_poly.pdbx_seq_one_letter_code
_entity_poly.pdbx_strand_id
1 'polypeptide(L)'
;EMEISVDDYRIWITHGNNYGASMGPERLLEEAAARNVDVVMYGHTHRPLIEYQDNIVIVNPGSLSYPRQNGRKPSYLIMEIDRDHEAHYTINYLD
;
A
#
# COMPACT_ATOMS: atom_id res chain seq x y z
N GLU A 1 -12.10 5.86 3.47
CA GLU A 1 -11.02 5.23 4.26
C GLU A 1 -11.62 4.03 4.97
N MET A 2 -10.80 3.03 5.28
CA MET A 2 -11.19 1.81 5.95
C MET A 2 -10.03 1.33 6.82
N GLU A 3 -10.32 0.75 7.97
CA GLU A 3 -9.34 0.06 8.81
C GLU A 3 -9.84 -1.37 9.04
N ILE A 4 -8.95 -2.34 8.88
CA ILE A 4 -9.24 -3.75 9.07
C ILE A 4 -8.08 -4.42 9.81
N SER A 5 -8.38 -5.51 10.51
CA SER A 5 -7.38 -6.42 11.02
C SER A 5 -7.42 -7.72 10.22
N VAL A 6 -6.25 -8.18 9.79
CA VAL A 6 -6.09 -9.49 9.14
C VAL A 6 -4.94 -10.17 9.86
N ASP A 7 -5.26 -11.26 10.56
CA ASP A 7 -4.33 -11.91 11.49
C ASP A 7 -3.76 -10.88 12.50
N ASP A 8 -2.44 -10.86 12.70
CA ASP A 8 -1.76 -9.92 13.60
C ASP A 8 -1.55 -8.51 13.02
N TYR A 9 -1.99 -8.25 11.78
CA TYR A 9 -1.75 -6.97 11.10
C TYR A 9 -2.97 -6.05 11.16
N ARG A 10 -2.78 -4.82 11.64
CA ARG A 10 -3.72 -3.71 11.46
C ARG A 10 -3.39 -2.98 10.17
N ILE A 11 -4.39 -2.87 9.32
CA ILE A 11 -4.26 -2.35 7.97
C ILE A 11 -5.15 -1.13 7.84
N TRP A 12 -4.56 0.00 7.45
CA TRP A 12 -5.29 1.18 7.04
C TRP A 12 -5.32 1.29 5.51
N ILE A 13 -6.51 1.51 4.96
CA ILE A 13 -6.75 1.62 3.52
C ILE A 13 -7.35 3.00 3.21
N THR A 14 -6.70 3.74 2.32
CA THR A 14 -7.13 5.07 1.89
C THR A 14 -6.87 5.30 0.41
N HIS A 15 -7.52 6.28 -0.21
CA HIS A 15 -7.16 6.65 -1.58
C HIS A 15 -5.82 7.42 -1.62
N GLY A 16 -5.55 8.27 -0.62
CA GLY A 16 -4.28 9.02 -0.50
C GLY A 16 -4.31 10.48 -0.98
N ASN A 17 -5.37 10.92 -1.67
CA ASN A 17 -5.51 12.31 -2.14
C ASN A 17 -5.51 13.34 -1.00
N ASN A 18 -6.22 13.04 0.09
CA ASN A 18 -6.30 13.93 1.27
C ASN A 18 -4.98 14.01 2.06
N TYR A 19 -4.02 13.13 1.75
CA TYR A 19 -2.73 13.02 2.42
C TYR A 19 -1.58 13.49 1.52
N GLY A 20 -1.87 14.12 0.39
CA GLY A 20 -0.82 14.63 -0.50
C GLY A 20 0.02 13.55 -1.15
N ALA A 21 -0.51 12.34 -1.37
CA ALA A 21 0.23 11.19 -1.90
C ALA A 21 0.93 11.43 -3.25
N SER A 22 0.54 12.46 -4.00
CA SER A 22 1.25 12.88 -5.23
C SER A 22 2.62 13.51 -4.96
N MET A 23 2.86 14.02 -3.75
CA MET A 23 4.13 14.61 -3.32
C MET A 23 5.08 13.57 -2.72
N GLY A 24 4.54 12.47 -2.21
CA GLY A 24 5.29 11.40 -1.57
C GLY A 24 4.44 10.68 -0.50
N PRO A 25 4.97 9.59 0.09
CA PRO A 25 4.27 8.78 1.09
C PRO A 25 4.34 9.35 2.52
N GLU A 26 5.07 10.43 2.77
CA GLU A 26 5.50 10.84 4.12
C GLU A 26 4.32 11.07 5.06
N ARG A 27 3.31 11.82 4.61
CA ARG A 27 2.12 12.09 5.44
C ARG A 27 1.27 10.84 5.66
N LEU A 28 1.27 9.88 4.72
CA LEU A 28 0.57 8.61 4.93
C LEU A 28 1.28 7.79 6.02
N LEU A 29 2.61 7.82 6.07
CA LEU A 29 3.40 7.14 7.09
C LEU A 29 3.23 7.79 8.46
N GLU A 30 3.22 9.12 8.55
CA GLU A 30 2.93 9.86 9.78
C GLU A 30 1.55 9.48 10.36
N GLU A 31 0.52 9.44 9.50
CA GLU A 31 -0.84 9.07 9.89
C GLU A 31 -0.94 7.59 10.26
N ALA A 32 -0.24 6.72 9.55
CA ALA A 32 -0.17 5.30 9.87
C ALA A 32 0.49 5.06 11.24
N ALA A 33 1.58 5.78 11.55
CA ALA A 33 2.23 5.73 12.85
C ALA A 33 1.32 6.25 13.96
N ALA A 34 0.63 7.38 13.74
CA ALA A 34 -0.31 7.97 14.70
C ALA A 34 -1.52 7.07 14.99
N ARG A 35 -2.03 6.38 13.96
CA ARG A 35 -3.10 5.38 14.08
C ARG A 35 -2.60 4.07 14.69
N ASN A 36 -1.28 3.90 14.79
CA ASN A 36 -0.63 2.68 15.19
C ASN A 36 -1.15 1.56 14.27
N VAL A 37 -0.86 1.59 12.98
CA VAL A 37 -1.15 0.48 12.06
C VAL A 37 0.14 -0.09 11.51
N ASP A 38 0.10 -1.35 11.12
CA ASP A 38 1.27 -2.10 10.65
C ASP A 38 1.43 -1.98 9.13
N VAL A 39 0.31 -1.78 8.42
CA VAL A 39 0.27 -1.64 6.95
C VAL A 39 -0.61 -0.46 6.55
N VAL A 40 -0.14 0.36 5.60
CA VAL A 40 -0.95 1.36 4.91
C VAL A 40 -1.05 1.04 3.42
N MET A 41 -2.27 0.86 2.94
CA MET A 41 -2.58 0.62 1.53
C MET A 41 -3.18 1.88 0.92
N TYR A 42 -2.53 2.44 -0.10
CA TYR A 42 -2.97 3.66 -0.76
C TYR A 42 -3.03 3.57 -2.28
N GLY A 43 -3.71 4.52 -2.91
CA GLY A 43 -3.85 4.62 -4.37
C GLY A 43 -3.38 5.98 -4.88
N HIS A 44 -4.23 6.63 -5.69
CA HIS A 44 -4.09 8.00 -6.19
C HIS A 44 -2.94 8.27 -7.19
N THR A 45 -1.73 7.77 -6.93
CA THR A 45 -0.55 8.00 -7.79
C THR A 45 -0.56 7.12 -9.04
N HIS A 46 -1.28 5.99 -9.00
CA HIS A 46 -1.32 4.96 -10.05
C HIS A 46 0.07 4.39 -10.37
N ARG A 47 0.97 4.39 -9.39
CA ARG A 47 2.33 3.85 -9.50
C ARG A 47 2.49 2.76 -8.44
N PRO A 48 2.81 1.52 -8.82
CA PRO A 48 2.99 0.46 -7.85
C PRO A 48 4.18 0.75 -6.94
N LEU A 49 4.03 0.45 -5.65
CA LEU A 49 5.03 0.70 -4.61
C LEU A 49 4.90 -0.35 -3.51
N ILE A 50 6.03 -0.86 -3.04
CA ILE A 50 6.15 -1.55 -1.75
C ILE A 50 7.38 -0.96 -1.09
N GLU A 51 7.20 -0.31 0.06
CA GLU A 51 8.30 0.20 0.87
C GLU A 51 8.10 -0.18 2.33
N TYR A 52 9.21 -0.45 2.99
CA TYR A 52 9.28 -0.77 4.42
C TYR A 52 9.94 0.42 5.10
N GLN A 53 9.20 1.14 5.93
CA GLN A 53 9.71 2.30 6.65
C GLN A 53 9.36 2.18 8.13
N ASP A 54 10.42 2.16 8.95
CA ASP A 54 10.34 1.87 10.38
C ASP A 54 9.61 0.54 10.64
N ASN A 55 8.47 0.57 11.32
CA ASN A 55 7.62 -0.58 11.61
C ASN A 55 6.35 -0.65 10.74
N ILE A 56 6.29 0.14 9.65
CA ILE A 56 5.13 0.26 8.79
C ILE A 56 5.49 -0.18 7.37
N VAL A 57 4.63 -1.02 6.78
CA VAL A 57 4.70 -1.32 5.35
C VAL A 57 3.73 -0.40 4.61
N ILE A 58 4.23 0.39 3.66
CA ILE A 58 3.40 1.21 2.77
C ILE A 58 3.34 0.60 1.39
N VAL A 59 2.12 0.41 0.88
CA VAL A 59 1.90 -0.25 -0.41
C VAL A 59 0.94 0.52 -1.31
N ASN A 60 1.26 0.53 -2.59
CA ASN A 60 0.39 0.99 -3.67
C ASN A 60 0.28 -0.13 -4.71
N PRO A 61 -0.93 -0.63 -5.03
CA PRO A 61 -1.10 -1.66 -6.05
C PRO A 61 -0.84 -1.13 -7.48
N GLY A 62 -0.73 0.19 -7.66
CA GLY A 62 -0.69 0.83 -8.96
C GLY A 62 -2.09 0.99 -9.54
N SER A 63 -2.28 0.63 -10.80
CA SER A 63 -3.57 0.79 -11.47
C SER A 63 -3.81 -0.28 -12.52
N LEU A 64 -5.00 -0.88 -12.48
CA LEU A 64 -5.45 -1.87 -13.47
C LEU A 64 -5.81 -1.22 -14.83
N SER A 65 -6.13 0.07 -14.85
CA SER A 65 -6.67 0.73 -16.06
C SER A 65 -5.93 1.99 -16.48
N TYR A 66 -5.16 2.60 -15.57
CA TYR A 66 -4.44 3.83 -15.86
C TYR A 66 -3.05 3.89 -15.18
N PRO A 67 -2.13 2.95 -15.47
CA PRO A 67 -0.80 2.92 -14.87
C PRO A 67 0.06 4.13 -15.28
N ARG A 68 0.84 4.67 -14.33
CA ARG A 68 1.64 5.89 -14.48
C ARG A 68 3.14 5.70 -14.25
N GLN A 69 3.58 4.48 -14.00
CA GLN A 69 4.99 4.08 -13.96
C GLN A 69 5.53 3.78 -15.37
N ASN A 70 6.85 3.67 -15.50
CA ASN A 70 7.49 3.31 -16.77
C ASN A 70 6.96 1.97 -17.30
N GLY A 71 6.74 1.91 -18.62
CA GLY A 71 6.16 0.74 -19.29
C GLY A 71 4.64 0.63 -19.20
N ARG A 72 3.96 1.47 -18.38
CA ARG A 72 2.48 1.54 -18.30
C ARG A 72 1.80 0.17 -18.19
N LYS A 73 2.41 -0.77 -17.47
CA LYS A 73 1.83 -2.09 -17.26
C LYS A 73 0.73 -2.02 -16.20
N PRO A 74 -0.48 -2.52 -16.46
CA PRO A 74 -1.49 -2.64 -15.41
C PRO A 74 -1.00 -3.51 -14.26
N SER A 75 -1.31 -3.14 -13.03
CA SER A 75 -0.83 -3.85 -11.86
C SER A 75 -1.86 -3.93 -10.74
N TYR A 76 -1.67 -4.92 -9.87
CA TYR A 76 -2.35 -5.09 -8.60
C TYR A 76 -1.38 -5.66 -7.55
N LEU A 77 -1.80 -5.70 -6.29
CA LEU A 77 -0.99 -6.23 -5.19
C LEU A 77 -1.72 -7.37 -4.50
N ILE A 78 -0.96 -8.40 -4.12
CA ILE A 78 -1.41 -9.46 -3.23
C ILE A 78 -0.61 -9.33 -1.93
N MET A 79 -1.32 -9.32 -0.81
CA MET A 79 -0.76 -9.54 0.53
C MET A 79 -1.17 -10.95 0.96
N GLU A 80 -0.20 -11.78 1.32
CA GLU A 80 -0.40 -13.14 1.81
C GLU A 80 0.21 -13.24 3.20
N ILE A 81 -0.49 -13.87 4.15
CA ILE A 81 0.06 -14.15 5.48
C ILE A 81 0.31 -15.65 5.54
N ASP A 82 1.55 -16.02 5.83
CA ASP A 82 1.95 -17.43 5.86
C ASP A 82 1.60 -18.12 7.20
N ARG A 83 2.11 -19.33 7.38
CA ARG A 83 1.83 -20.13 8.59
C ARG A 83 2.62 -19.69 9.82
N ASP A 84 3.67 -18.90 9.62
CA ASP A 84 4.48 -18.32 10.68
C ASP A 84 4.01 -16.90 11.04
N HIS A 85 2.82 -16.52 10.56
CA HIS A 85 2.19 -15.20 10.73
C HIS A 85 2.99 -14.06 10.08
N GLU A 86 3.82 -14.35 9.08
CA GLU A 86 4.57 -13.33 8.34
C GLU A 86 3.80 -12.88 7.09
N ALA A 87 3.63 -11.56 6.92
CA ALA A 87 3.02 -10.97 5.74
C ALA A 87 4.03 -10.77 4.59
N HIS A 88 3.66 -11.29 3.42
CA HIS A 88 4.38 -11.18 2.16
C HIS A 88 3.60 -10.31 1.18
N TYR A 89 4.29 -9.44 0.44
CA TYR A 89 3.68 -8.46 -0.46
C TYR A 89 4.24 -8.61 -1.86
N THR A 90 3.35 -8.82 -2.85
CA THR A 90 3.76 -9.02 -4.25
C THR A 90 2.97 -8.10 -5.17
N ILE A 91 3.67 -7.28 -5.95
CA ILE A 91 3.08 -6.57 -7.09
C ILE A 91 3.03 -7.53 -8.28
N ASN A 92 1.82 -7.76 -8.78
CA ASN A 92 1.54 -8.55 -9.97
C ASN A 92 1.17 -7.63 -11.13
N TYR A 93 1.57 -8.00 -12.34
CA TYR A 93 1.27 -7.27 -13.56
C TYR A 93 0.34 -8.08 -14.46
N LEU A 94 -0.58 -7.41 -15.14
CA LEU A 94 -1.38 -8.06 -16.19
C LEU A 94 -0.58 -8.08 -17.50
N ASP A 95 -0.73 -9.17 -18.24
CA ASP A 95 -0.23 -9.33 -19.60
C ASP A 95 -1.16 -8.70 -20.64
#